data_AF-A0A154WFH2-F1
#
_entry.id   AF-A0A154WFH2-F1
#
_cell.length_a   1.000
_cell.length_b   1.000
_cell.length_c   1.000
_cell.angle_alpha   90.00
_cell.angle_beta   90.00
_cell.angle_gamma   90.00
#
_symmetry.space_group_name_H-M   'P 1'
#
loop_
_entity.id
_entity.type
_entity.pdbx_description
1 polymer ?
#
loop_
_entity_poly.entity_id
_entity_poly.type
_entity_poly.pdbx_seq_one_letter_code
_entity_poly.pdbx_strand_id
1 'polypeptide(L)' 'MSSHNHWKEEPMAGPAGKNEGEGSRTAARAYNKDTRDFVDSGKVDQKAKEAAKAVDGAEGKALKQAEAEGKSHRKQ' A
#
# COMPACT_ATOMS: atom_id res chain seq x y z
N MET A 1 40.14 46.71 -27.17
CA MET A 1 40.64 45.50 -26.48
C MET A 1 39.47 44.90 -25.72
N SER A 2 38.88 43.86 -26.31
CA SER A 2 37.78 43.08 -25.72
C SER A 2 38.39 41.98 -24.86
N SER A 3 38.03 41.88 -23.57
CA SER A 3 38.17 40.64 -22.78
C SER A 3 37.57 40.82 -21.38
N HIS A 4 36.30 40.46 -21.20
CA HIS A 4 35.84 39.27 -20.48
C HIS A 4 35.60 39.49 -18.98
N ASN A 5 34.33 39.74 -18.62
CA ASN A 5 33.80 39.51 -17.28
C ASN A 5 33.99 38.03 -16.93
N HIS A 6 34.82 37.76 -15.93
CA HIS A 6 34.99 36.45 -15.33
C HIS A 6 33.84 36.17 -14.35
N TRP A 7 32.73 35.64 -14.86
CA TRP A 7 31.70 35.05 -14.02
C TRP A 7 32.17 33.66 -13.60
N LYS A 8 32.41 33.51 -12.30
CA LYS A 8 32.81 32.26 -11.66
C LYS A 8 31.56 31.40 -11.52
N GLU A 9 31.38 30.44 -12.42
CA GLU A 9 30.30 29.46 -12.34
C GLU A 9 30.55 28.53 -11.15
N GLU A 10 29.78 28.68 -10.09
CA GLU A 10 29.65 27.65 -9.07
C GLU A 10 28.83 26.49 -9.64
N PRO A 11 29.24 25.22 -9.45
CA PRO A 11 28.47 24.10 -9.93
C PRO A 11 27.14 24.05 -9.17
N MET A 12 26.08 24.46 -9.85
CA MET A 12 24.70 24.25 -9.43
C MET A 12 24.43 22.74 -9.39
N ALA A 13 24.78 22.08 -8.29
CA ALA A 13 24.28 20.75 -7.95
C ALA A 13 22.79 20.88 -7.56
N GLY A 14 21.95 21.14 -8.56
CA GLY A 14 20.51 21.00 -8.43
C GLY A 14 20.17 19.57 -8.02
N PRO A 15 19.11 19.36 -7.22
CA PRO A 15 18.82 18.05 -6.65
C PRO A 15 18.69 17.04 -7.79
N ALA A 16 19.53 16.00 -7.77
CA ALA A 16 19.46 14.88 -8.68
C ALA A 16 18.01 14.38 -8.67
N GLY A 17 17.26 14.69 -9.75
CA GLY A 17 15.85 14.36 -9.87
C GLY A 17 15.71 12.87 -9.58
N LYS A 18 14.93 12.52 -8.55
CA LYS A 18 14.62 11.13 -8.28
C LYS A 18 14.13 10.55 -9.59
N ASN A 19 14.81 9.50 -10.06
CA ASN A 19 14.50 8.85 -11.31
C ASN A 19 13.12 8.15 -11.16
N GLU A 20 12.07 8.94 -11.34
CA GLU A 20 10.68 8.56 -11.47
C GLU A 20 10.43 8.32 -12.96
N GLY A 21 11.00 7.25 -13.54
CA GLY A 21 10.66 6.83 -14.91
C GLY A 21 9.15 6.69 -15.15
N GLU A 22 8.69 6.35 -16.36
CA GLU A 22 7.27 6.13 -16.66
C GLU A 22 6.66 5.12 -15.65
N GLY A 23 5.96 5.64 -14.64
CA GLY A 23 5.54 4.94 -13.43
C GLY A 23 6.35 5.33 -12.19
N SER A 24 5.70 5.87 -11.14
CA SER A 24 6.39 6.30 -9.92
C SER A 24 7.06 5.12 -9.23
N ARG A 25 8.37 4.95 -9.49
CA ARG A 25 9.24 3.94 -8.88
C ARG A 25 9.25 4.07 -7.36
N THR A 26 9.09 5.29 -6.87
CA THR A 26 8.92 5.56 -5.44
C THR A 26 7.60 5.00 -4.92
N ALA A 27 6.48 5.19 -5.62
CA ALA A 27 5.19 4.62 -5.22
C ALA A 27 5.23 3.07 -5.20
N ALA A 28 5.84 2.45 -6.21
CA ALA A 28 5.98 0.99 -6.25
C ALA A 28 6.84 0.46 -5.08
N ARG A 29 7.92 1.16 -4.72
CA ARG A 29 8.76 0.79 -3.57
C ARG A 29 8.03 0.95 -2.25
N ALA A 30 7.29 2.04 -2.06
CA ALA A 30 6.48 2.27 -0.86
C ALA A 30 5.42 1.18 -0.70
N TYR A 31 4.67 0.90 -1.77
CA TYR A 31 3.66 -0.16 -1.79
C TYR A 31 4.25 -1.53 -1.41
N ASN A 32 5.39 -1.89 -2.01
CA ASN A 32 6.05 -3.16 -1.71
C ASN A 32 6.52 -3.26 -0.27
N LYS A 33 7.02 -2.16 0.30
CA LYS A 33 7.43 -2.10 1.71
C LYS A 33 6.21 -2.27 2.62
N ASP A 34 5.17 -1.47 2.42
CA ASP A 34 3.98 -1.49 3.28
C ASP A 34 3.26 -2.84 3.22
N THR A 35 3.24 -3.47 2.04
CA THR A 35 2.70 -4.82 1.86
C THR A 35 3.49 -5.86 2.65
N ARG A 36 4.83 -5.81 2.61
CA ARG A 36 5.67 -6.73 3.39
C ARG A 36 5.50 -6.51 4.88
N ASP A 37 5.56 -5.27 5.34
CA ASP A 37 5.38 -4.93 6.75
C ASP A 37 4.01 -5.40 7.27
N PHE A 38 2.96 -5.29 6.44
CA PHE A 38 1.63 -5.79 6.79
C PHE A 38 1.59 -7.32 6.93
N VAL A 39 2.18 -8.06 5.98
CA VAL A 39 2.27 -9.53 6.05
C VAL A 39 3.10 -9.96 7.26
N ASP A 40 4.28 -9.36 7.45
CA ASP A 40 5.21 -9.68 8.53
C ASP A 40 4.64 -9.32 9.92
N SER A 41 3.71 -8.36 9.99
CA SER A 41 3.05 -7.99 11.25
C SER A 41 2.26 -9.15 11.90
N GLY A 42 2.05 -10.27 11.19
CA GLY A 42 1.40 -11.47 11.72
C GLY A 42 -0.09 -11.30 12.02
N LYS A 43 -0.64 -10.11 11.75
CA LYS A 43 -2.05 -9.78 11.96
C LYS A 43 -2.98 -10.66 11.11
N VAL A 44 -2.52 -11.09 9.94
CA VAL A 44 -3.29 -11.94 9.02
C VAL A 44 -3.59 -13.28 9.66
N ASP A 45 -2.59 -13.97 10.22
CA ASP A 45 -2.77 -15.29 10.83
C ASP A 45 -3.66 -15.23 12.07
N GLN A 46 -3.49 -14.20 12.90
CA GLN A 46 -4.33 -14.00 14.07
C GLN A 46 -5.79 -13.74 13.66
N LYS A 47 -6.01 -12.84 12.70
CA LYS A 47 -7.36 -12.51 12.21
C LYS A 47 -8.02 -13.70 11.52
N ALA A 48 -7.26 -14.51 10.78
CA ALA A 48 -7.76 -15.74 10.18
C ALA A 48 -8.22 -16.74 11.24
N LYS A 49 -7.45 -16.94 12.32
CA LYS A 49 -7.83 -17.81 13.44
C LYS A 49 -9.06 -17.29 14.18
N GLU A 50 -9.14 -15.98 14.42
CA GLU A 50 -10.31 -15.34 15.04
C GLU A 50 -11.57 -15.53 14.17
N ALA A 51 -11.45 -15.31 12.85
CA ALA A 51 -12.55 -15.51 11.91
C ALA A 51 -13.02 -16.96 11.86
N ALA A 52 -12.09 -17.93 11.80
CA ALA A 52 -12.43 -19.35 11.82
C ALA A 52 -13.19 -19.72 13.10
N LYS A 53 -12.71 -19.26 14.27
CA LYS A 53 -13.41 -19.47 15.55
C LYS A 53 -14.81 -18.87 15.57
N ALA A 54 -15.01 -17.68 14.98
CA ALA A 54 -16.33 -17.05 14.92
C ALA A 54 -17.29 -17.84 14.01
N VAL A 55 -16.81 -18.28 12.84
CA VAL A 55 -17.61 -19.02 11.86
C VAL A 55 -17.96 -20.44 12.32
N ASP A 56 -17.03 -21.12 13.00
CA ASP A 56 -17.22 -22.50 13.48
C ASP A 56 -17.80 -22.55 14.90
N GLY A 57 -17.76 -21.43 15.62
CA GLY A 57 -18.22 -21.29 16.99
C GLY A 57 -19.72 -20.99 17.12
N ALA A 58 -20.11 -20.57 18.33
CA ALA A 58 -21.52 -20.35 18.69
C ALA A 58 -22.24 -19.32 17.79
N GLU A 59 -21.50 -18.32 17.31
CA GLU A 59 -22.04 -17.24 16.47
C GLU A 59 -22.17 -17.65 14.98
N GLY A 60 -21.56 -18.76 14.57
CA GLY A 60 -21.48 -19.19 13.18
C GLY A 60 -22.83 -19.35 12.47
N LYS A 61 -23.85 -19.83 13.19
CA LYS A 61 -25.20 -19.97 12.63
C LYS A 61 -25.83 -18.61 12.31
N ALA A 62 -25.70 -17.64 13.21
CA ALA A 62 -26.20 -16.29 13.02
C ALA A 62 -25.47 -15.59 11.86
N LEU A 63 -24.14 -15.77 11.76
CA LEU A 63 -23.33 -15.25 10.66
C LEU A 63 -23.79 -15.80 9.30
N LYS A 64 -24.06 -17.10 9.20
CA LYS A 64 -24.56 -17.73 7.96
C LYS A 64 -25.96 -17.23 7.56
N GLN A 65 -26.83 -16.98 8.53
CA GLN A 65 -28.15 -16.41 8.27
C GLN A 65 -28.05 -14.98 7.75
N ALA A 66 -27.24 -14.14 8.40
CA ALA A 66 -26.98 -12.77 7.95
C ALA A 66 -26.36 -12.73 6.55
N GLU A 67 -25.45 -13.65 6.22
CA GLU A 67 -24.90 -13.78 4.86
C GLU A 67 -25.98 -14.14 3.83
N ALA A 68 -26.86 -15.10 4.15
CA ALA A 68 -27.94 -15.52 3.26
C ALA A 68 -28.93 -14.38 3.00
N GLU A 69 -29.27 -13.62 4.04
CA GLU A 69 -30.13 -12.44 3.94
C GLU A 69 -29.46 -11.34 3.09
N GLY A 70 -28.18 -11.01 3.35
CA GLY A 70 -27.44 -10.05 2.54
C GLY A 70 -27.36 -10.45 1.06
N LYS A 71 -27.18 -11.75 0.77
CA LYS A 71 -27.20 -12.28 -0.61
C LYS A 71 -28.57 -12.19 -1.27
N SER A 72 -29.66 -12.39 -0.53
CA SER A 72 -31.02 -12.32 -1.07
C SER A 72 -31.45 -10.89 -1.37
N HIS A 73 -30.93 -9.91 -0.63
CA HIS A 73 -31.21 -8.48 -0.85
C HIS A 73 -30.37 -7.84 -1.95
N ARG A 74 -29.28 -8.49 -2.38
CA ARG A 74 -28.49 -8.02 -3.51
C ARG A 74 -29.22 -8.31 -4.82
N LYS A 75 -30.19 -7.47 -5.16
CA LYS A 75 -30.69 -7.35 -6.55
C LYS A 75 -29.51 -6.95 -7.45
N GLN A 76 -29.37 -7.64 -8.59
CA GLN A 76 -28.48 -7.23 -9.67
C GLN A 76 -28.94 -5.91 -10.27
#